data_AF-A0A2A4IWN5-F1
#
_entry.id   AF-A0A2A4IWN5-F1
#
_cell.length_a   1.000
_cell.length_b   1.000
_cell.length_c   1.000
_cell.angle_alpha   90.00
_cell.angle_beta   90.00
_cell.angle_gamma   90.00
#
_symmetry.space_group_name_H-M   'P 1'
#
loop_
_entity.id
_entity.type
_entity.pdbx_description
1 polymer ?
#
loop_
_entity_poly.entity_id
_entity_poly.type
_entity_poly.pdbx_seq_one_letter_code
_entity_poly.pdbx_strand_id
1 'polypeptide(L)'
;APSPGPSSAKDQVTLDSIMKEVRDVKLQLVGLPTIIEEVKAMRSELKELKSSCQMASDKVDEFNLKIITIEKKVEDLEKKNAALDSNLVDIKIQLQNIDQRSRQNNVEIKGVPQKKEENLYNIVEKLSNTVGYTFPKNNINYISRVPSYNSQEKSIIVSFLNRYVKEDFIAAARVFKVLKAEDLGFQDSSQRIYVNDHL
;
A
#
# COMPACT_ATOMS: atom_id res chain seq x y z
N ALA A 1 108.60 -66.61 12.85
CA ALA A 1 107.50 -65.88 12.20
C ALA A 1 106.41 -66.89 11.84
N PRO A 2 105.09 -66.62 11.95
CA PRO A 2 104.38 -65.32 11.94
C PRO A 2 103.68 -64.99 13.28
N SER A 3 103.76 -63.74 13.78
CA SER A 3 102.82 -62.60 13.62
C SER A 3 101.69 -62.56 14.66
N PRO A 4 101.64 -61.55 15.55
CA PRO A 4 100.51 -61.30 16.44
C PRO A 4 99.36 -60.67 15.66
N GLY A 5 98.19 -61.31 15.66
CA GLY A 5 96.94 -60.75 15.12
C GLY A 5 96.30 -59.79 16.12
N PRO A 6 95.68 -58.69 15.66
CA PRO A 6 95.34 -57.55 16.49
C PRO A 6 94.22 -57.90 17.47
N SER A 7 94.39 -57.41 18.69
CA SER A 7 93.36 -57.31 19.72
C SER A 7 92.03 -56.89 19.10
N SER A 8 91.04 -57.78 19.15
CA SER A 8 89.65 -57.46 18.86
C SER A 8 89.21 -56.44 19.91
N ALA A 9 89.31 -55.17 19.56
CA ALA A 9 88.69 -54.07 20.29
C ALA A 9 87.20 -54.41 20.40
N LYS A 10 86.80 -54.91 21.57
CA LYS A 10 85.41 -54.78 21.99
C LYS A 10 85.12 -53.30 21.84
N ASP A 11 84.06 -52.95 21.12
CA ASP A 11 83.47 -51.61 21.19
C ASP A 11 83.08 -51.36 22.65
N GLN A 12 84.07 -51.00 23.46
CA GLN A 12 83.87 -50.53 24.79
C GLN A 12 83.20 -49.19 24.58
N VAL A 13 81.90 -49.15 24.86
CA VAL A 13 81.17 -47.91 25.02
C VAL A 13 81.95 -47.09 26.04
N THR A 14 82.70 -46.11 25.54
CA THR A 14 83.52 -45.25 26.37
C THR A 14 82.62 -44.18 26.98
N LEU A 15 82.97 -43.73 28.17
CA LEU A 15 82.29 -42.62 28.83
C LEU A 15 82.20 -41.40 27.90
N ASP A 16 83.21 -41.17 27.07
CA ASP A 16 83.24 -40.10 26.06
C ASP A 16 82.20 -40.27 24.95
N SER A 17 81.94 -41.50 24.49
CA SER A 17 80.90 -41.78 23.49
C SER A 17 79.51 -41.49 24.04
N ILE A 18 79.24 -41.91 25.29
CA ILE A 18 77.97 -41.62 25.99
C ILE A 18 77.81 -40.12 26.22
N MET A 19 78.86 -39.44 26.68
CA MET A 19 78.83 -37.99 26.92
C MET A 19 78.62 -37.19 25.63
N LYS A 20 79.11 -37.68 24.49
CA LYS A 20 78.85 -37.07 23.18
C LYS A 20 77.39 -37.23 22.76
N GLU A 21 76.82 -38.43 22.85
CA GLU A 21 75.39 -38.64 22.55
C GLU A 21 74.48 -37.85 23.48
N VAL A 22 74.79 -37.79 24.78
CA VAL A 22 74.03 -36.97 25.75
C VAL A 22 74.06 -35.48 25.40
N ARG A 23 75.19 -34.97 24.86
CA ARG A 23 75.27 -33.59 24.37
C ARG A 23 74.45 -33.39 23.09
N ASP A 24 74.49 -34.33 22.15
CA ASP A 24 73.71 -34.24 20.90
C ASP A 24 72.20 -34.31 21.21
N VAL A 25 71.76 -35.20 22.09
CA VAL A 25 70.38 -35.25 22.58
C VAL A 25 70.01 -33.95 23.30
N LYS A 26 70.89 -33.43 24.15
CA LYS A 26 70.66 -32.14 24.83
C LYS A 26 70.50 -31.00 23.82
N LEU A 27 71.32 -30.96 22.76
CA LEU A 27 71.24 -29.98 21.67
C LEU A 27 69.92 -30.11 20.90
N GLN A 28 69.48 -31.33 20.59
CA GLN A 28 68.18 -31.57 19.94
C GLN A 28 66.98 -31.15 20.81
N LEU A 29 67.12 -31.19 22.14
CA LEU A 29 66.06 -30.83 23.09
C LEU A 29 66.06 -29.33 23.47
N VAL A 30 67.01 -28.50 23.00
CA VAL A 30 67.08 -27.06 23.34
C VAL A 30 65.80 -26.31 22.94
N GLY A 31 65.12 -26.71 21.87
CA GLY A 31 63.90 -26.05 21.39
C GLY A 31 62.61 -26.44 22.11
N LEU A 32 62.61 -27.49 22.96
CA LEU A 32 61.39 -27.97 23.64
C LEU A 32 60.68 -26.91 24.48
N PRO A 33 61.38 -26.06 25.27
CA PRO A 33 60.75 -25.01 26.04
C PRO A 33 59.98 -24.02 25.16
N THR A 34 60.52 -23.65 23.99
CA THR A 34 59.86 -22.77 23.03
C THR A 34 58.59 -23.40 22.48
N ILE A 35 58.63 -24.68 22.08
CA ILE A 35 57.46 -25.42 21.60
C ILE A 35 56.38 -25.50 22.69
N ILE A 36 56.75 -25.70 23.95
CA ILE A 36 55.79 -25.74 25.07
C ILE A 36 55.06 -24.40 25.21
N GLU A 37 55.77 -23.28 25.08
CA GLU A 37 55.16 -21.94 25.15
C GLU A 37 54.25 -21.67 23.94
N GLU A 38 54.65 -22.05 22.72
CA GLU A 38 53.80 -21.96 21.52
C GLU A 38 52.51 -22.82 21.64
N VAL A 39 52.62 -24.03 22.18
CA VAL A 39 51.46 -24.91 22.42
C VAL A 39 50.51 -24.33 23.47
N LYS A 40 51.03 -23.66 24.51
CA LYS A 40 50.21 -22.94 25.48
C LYS A 40 49.50 -21.74 24.83
N ALA A 41 50.21 -20.96 24.00
CA ALA A 41 49.63 -19.84 23.26
C ALA A 41 48.50 -20.31 22.33
N MET A 42 48.73 -21.35 21.52
CA MET A 42 47.69 -21.96 20.67
C MET A 42 46.50 -22.46 21.48
N ARG A 43 46.71 -23.08 22.65
CA ARG A 43 45.60 -23.48 23.53
C ARG A 43 44.78 -22.30 24.02
N SER A 44 45.41 -21.16 24.29
CA SER A 44 44.71 -19.93 24.67
C SER A 44 43.87 -19.41 23.50
N GLU A 45 44.45 -19.29 22.32
CA GLU A 45 43.75 -18.85 21.10
C GLU A 45 42.59 -19.78 20.74
N LEU A 46 42.75 -21.10 20.87
CA LEU A 46 41.68 -22.07 20.65
C LEU A 46 40.52 -21.90 21.64
N LYS A 47 40.82 -21.54 22.89
CA LYS A 47 39.79 -21.26 23.90
C LYS A 47 39.01 -20.00 23.55
N GLU A 48 39.69 -18.95 23.12
CA GLU A 48 39.06 -17.70 22.67
C GLU A 48 38.22 -17.90 21.41
N LEU A 49 38.75 -18.63 20.43
CA LEU A 49 38.03 -18.99 19.20
C LEU A 49 36.77 -19.80 19.51
N LYS A 50 36.85 -20.78 20.41
CA LYS A 50 35.69 -21.55 20.86
C LYS A 50 34.62 -20.65 21.48
N SER A 51 35.03 -19.70 22.32
CA SER A 51 34.10 -18.73 22.92
C SER A 51 33.45 -17.85 21.85
N SER A 52 34.22 -17.34 20.90
CA SER A 52 33.72 -16.54 19.78
C SER A 52 32.75 -17.31 18.89
N CYS A 53 33.02 -18.59 18.63
CA CYS A 53 32.14 -19.47 17.85
C CYS A 53 30.82 -19.72 18.58
N GLN A 54 30.85 -19.93 19.90
CA GLN A 54 29.62 -20.05 20.70
C GLN A 54 28.79 -18.77 20.66
N MET A 55 29.41 -17.61 20.89
CA MET A 55 28.70 -16.32 20.81
C MET A 55 28.09 -16.08 19.42
N ALA A 56 28.80 -16.45 18.35
CA ALA A 56 28.28 -16.36 16.99
C ALA A 56 27.08 -17.29 16.77
N SER A 57 27.14 -18.53 17.27
CA SER A 57 26.03 -19.49 17.22
C SER A 57 24.79 -18.93 17.94
N ASP A 58 24.97 -18.42 19.15
CA ASP A 58 23.87 -17.84 19.94
C ASP A 58 23.23 -16.65 19.20
N LYS A 59 24.05 -15.85 18.52
CA LYS A 59 23.56 -14.71 17.74
C LYS A 59 22.82 -15.11 16.47
N VAL A 60 23.24 -16.19 15.82
CA VAL A 60 22.53 -16.79 14.68
C VAL A 60 21.15 -17.27 15.13
N ASP A 61 21.05 -17.94 16.28
CA ASP A 61 19.76 -18.39 16.82
C ASP A 61 18.84 -17.21 17.17
N GLU A 62 19.38 -16.15 17.79
CA GLU A 62 18.64 -14.92 18.07
C GLU A 62 18.09 -14.28 16.78
N PHE A 63 18.91 -14.24 15.71
CA PHE A 63 18.47 -13.69 14.43
C PHE A 63 17.42 -14.58 13.75
N ASN A 64 17.54 -15.90 13.82
CA ASN A 64 16.53 -16.81 13.30
C ASN A 64 15.16 -16.57 13.97
N LEU A 65 15.13 -16.39 15.29
CA LEU A 65 13.91 -16.07 16.01
C LEU A 65 13.30 -14.72 15.61
N LYS A 66 14.16 -13.71 15.39
CA LYS A 66 13.71 -12.40 14.90
C LYS A 66 13.15 -12.47 13.48
N ILE A 67 13.78 -13.25 12.60
CA ILE A 67 13.32 -13.46 11.22
C ILE A 67 11.93 -14.09 11.24
N ILE A 68 11.73 -15.20 11.97
CA ILE A 68 10.42 -15.85 12.10
C ILE A 68 9.35 -14.88 12.61
N THR A 69 9.71 -14.04 13.59
CA THR A 69 8.78 -13.04 14.14
C THR A 69 8.42 -11.96 13.11
N ILE A 70 9.40 -11.51 12.32
CA ILE A 70 9.19 -10.52 11.27
C ILE A 70 8.34 -11.10 10.15
N GLU A 71 8.65 -12.32 9.69
CA GLU A 71 7.89 -13.03 8.65
C GLU A 71 6.41 -13.16 9.05
N LYS A 72 6.13 -13.57 10.29
CA LYS A 72 4.76 -13.64 10.81
C LYS A 72 4.07 -12.28 10.82
N LYS A 73 4.77 -11.22 11.22
CA LYS A 73 4.22 -9.85 11.20
C LYS A 73 3.93 -9.38 9.79
N VAL A 74 4.79 -9.72 8.82
CA VAL A 74 4.59 -9.38 7.40
C VAL A 74 3.33 -10.08 6.89
N GLU A 75 3.18 -11.39 7.15
CA GLU A 75 1.98 -12.14 6.75
C GLU A 75 0.70 -11.57 7.36
N ASP A 76 0.72 -11.23 8.65
CA ASP A 76 -0.42 -10.61 9.33
C ASP A 76 -0.76 -9.23 8.76
N LEU A 77 0.24 -8.44 8.40
CA LEU A 77 0.07 -7.12 7.77
C LEU A 77 -0.49 -7.24 6.36
N GLU A 78 0.00 -8.18 5.55
CA GLU A 78 -0.51 -8.44 4.21
C GLU A 78 -1.98 -8.84 4.24
N LYS A 79 -2.38 -9.74 5.15
CA LYS A 79 -3.78 -10.13 5.36
C LYS A 79 -4.66 -8.94 5.76
N LYS A 80 -4.18 -8.09 6.68
CA LYS A 80 -4.89 -6.88 7.09
C LYS A 80 -5.02 -5.89 5.95
N ASN A 81 -3.97 -5.70 5.15
CA ASN A 81 -3.99 -4.80 4.01
C ASN A 81 -5.00 -5.26 2.97
N ALA A 82 -5.01 -6.54 2.60
CA ALA A 82 -5.99 -7.10 1.68
C ALA A 82 -7.44 -6.93 2.18
N ALA A 83 -7.68 -7.11 3.49
CA ALA A 83 -8.99 -6.89 4.09
C ALA A 83 -9.41 -5.41 4.05
N LEU A 84 -8.47 -4.49 4.32
CA LEU A 84 -8.71 -3.05 4.24
C LEU A 84 -9.02 -2.61 2.80
N ASP A 85 -8.26 -3.11 1.82
CA ASP A 85 -8.49 -2.81 0.40
C ASP A 85 -9.87 -3.28 -0.05
N SER A 86 -10.30 -4.49 0.35
CA SER A 86 -11.65 -4.98 0.09
C SER A 86 -12.72 -4.08 0.68
N ASN A 87 -12.58 -3.71 1.96
CA ASN A 87 -13.53 -2.83 2.63
C ASN A 87 -13.60 -1.44 1.99
N LEU A 88 -12.47 -0.90 1.51
CA LEU A 88 -12.43 0.37 0.80
C LEU A 88 -13.19 0.32 -0.53
N VAL A 89 -13.05 -0.77 -1.28
CA VAL A 89 -13.82 -0.99 -2.51
C VAL A 89 -15.32 -1.06 -2.20
N ASP A 90 -15.72 -1.81 -1.18
CA ASP A 90 -17.12 -1.95 -0.77
C ASP A 90 -17.73 -0.61 -0.35
N ILE A 91 -17.01 0.16 0.48
CA ILE A 91 -17.44 1.50 0.92
C ILE A 91 -17.57 2.44 -0.28
N LYS A 92 -16.64 2.40 -1.23
CA LYS A 92 -16.70 3.24 -2.44
C LYS A 92 -17.93 2.92 -3.28
N ILE A 93 -18.25 1.63 -3.45
CA ILE A 93 -19.46 1.19 -4.16
C ILE A 93 -20.72 1.65 -3.41
N GLN A 94 -20.75 1.50 -2.09
CA GLN A 94 -21.88 1.96 -1.28
C GLN A 94 -22.07 3.48 -1.37
N LEU A 95 -20.99 4.26 -1.33
CA LEU A 95 -21.03 5.72 -1.47
C LEU A 95 -21.57 6.12 -2.84
N GLN A 96 -21.07 5.50 -3.92
CA GLN A 96 -21.58 5.74 -5.27
C GLN A 96 -23.07 5.41 -5.39
N ASN A 97 -23.53 4.31 -4.78
CA ASN A 97 -24.94 3.93 -4.76
C ASN A 97 -25.80 4.94 -3.97
N ILE A 98 -25.29 5.47 -2.85
CA ILE A 98 -26.00 6.49 -2.06
C ILE A 98 -26.10 7.78 -2.85
N ASP A 99 -25.01 8.23 -3.48
CA ASP A 99 -25.00 9.42 -4.31
C ASP A 99 -25.98 9.29 -5.48
N GLN A 100 -25.98 8.15 -6.18
CA GLN A 100 -26.91 7.88 -7.27
C GLN A 100 -28.37 7.86 -6.79
N ARG A 101 -28.65 7.22 -5.65
CA ARG A 101 -29.99 7.22 -5.04
C ARG A 101 -30.44 8.63 -4.65
N SER A 102 -29.54 9.46 -4.12
CA SER A 102 -29.86 10.85 -3.76
C SER A 102 -30.29 11.70 -4.95
N ARG A 103 -29.87 11.32 -6.16
CA ARG A 103 -30.20 12.00 -7.42
C ARG A 103 -31.28 11.32 -8.24
N GLN A 104 -31.72 10.12 -7.85
CA GLN A 104 -32.67 9.31 -8.59
C GLN A 104 -34.00 10.02 -8.91
N ASN A 105 -34.42 10.94 -8.04
CA ASN A 105 -35.64 11.74 -8.19
C ASN A 105 -35.36 13.17 -8.68
N ASN A 106 -34.15 13.47 -9.12
CA ASN A 106 -33.74 14.81 -9.50
C ASN A 106 -33.83 15.01 -11.02
N VAL A 107 -34.29 16.18 -11.42
CA VAL A 107 -34.25 16.67 -12.80
C VAL A 107 -33.28 17.82 -12.88
N GLU A 108 -32.41 17.81 -13.88
CA GLU A 108 -31.52 18.91 -14.21
C GLU A 108 -32.08 19.70 -15.40
N ILE A 109 -32.35 20.99 -15.16
CA ILE A 109 -32.82 21.93 -16.19
C ILE A 109 -31.67 22.87 -16.55
N LYS A 110 -31.17 22.78 -17.79
CA LYS A 110 -30.08 23.60 -18.32
C LYS A 110 -30.58 24.71 -19.22
N GLY A 111 -29.80 25.79 -19.30
CA GLY A 111 -29.99 26.88 -20.24
C GLY A 111 -31.12 27.86 -19.90
N VAL A 112 -31.50 27.91 -18.63
CA VAL A 112 -32.41 28.92 -18.11
C VAL A 112 -31.58 30.13 -17.66
N PRO A 113 -31.71 31.31 -18.30
CA PRO A 113 -30.97 32.51 -17.91
C PRO A 113 -31.21 32.87 -16.45
N GLN A 114 -30.20 33.40 -15.77
CA GLN A 114 -30.29 33.78 -14.37
C GLN A 114 -30.81 35.22 -14.23
N LYS A 115 -31.82 35.41 -13.39
CA LYS A 115 -32.33 36.74 -13.02
C LYS A 115 -32.14 36.99 -11.53
N LYS A 116 -31.89 38.25 -11.17
CA LYS A 116 -31.89 38.66 -9.76
C LYS A 116 -33.29 38.42 -9.19
N GLU A 117 -33.36 37.85 -7.98
CA GLU A 117 -34.62 37.59 -7.26
C GLU A 117 -35.62 36.72 -8.03
N GLU A 118 -35.13 35.75 -8.79
CA GLU A 118 -36.00 34.80 -9.48
C GLU A 118 -36.70 33.82 -8.53
N ASN A 119 -37.92 33.43 -8.89
CA ASN A 119 -38.63 32.36 -8.21
C ASN A 119 -38.56 31.07 -9.06
N LEU A 120 -37.72 30.12 -8.63
CA LEU A 120 -37.51 28.86 -9.35
C LEU A 120 -38.78 28.02 -9.47
N TYR A 121 -39.70 28.09 -8.49
CA TYR A 121 -40.98 27.38 -8.58
C TYR A 121 -41.83 27.91 -9.73
N ASN A 122 -41.89 29.23 -9.91
CA ASN A 122 -42.64 29.83 -11.02
C ASN A 122 -42.03 29.47 -12.38
N ILE A 123 -40.70 29.36 -12.46
CA ILE A 123 -40.00 28.93 -13.68
C ILE A 123 -40.37 27.48 -14.00
N VAL A 124 -40.29 26.59 -13.02
CA VAL A 124 -40.64 25.16 -13.21
C VAL A 124 -42.12 24.98 -13.50
N GLU A 125 -43.01 25.73 -12.85
CA GLU A 125 -44.43 25.71 -13.13
C GLU A 125 -44.72 26.13 -14.57
N LYS A 126 -44.17 27.26 -15.04
CA LYS A 126 -44.27 27.67 -16.44
C LYS A 126 -43.76 26.59 -17.38
N LEU A 127 -42.58 26.03 -17.10
CA LEU A 127 -42.00 24.96 -17.91
C LEU A 127 -42.92 23.72 -17.96
N SER A 128 -43.48 23.32 -16.82
CA SER A 128 -44.42 22.20 -16.70
C SER A 128 -45.69 22.42 -17.55
N ASN A 129 -46.22 23.65 -17.53
CA ASN A 129 -47.35 24.05 -18.36
C ASN A 129 -46.98 24.04 -19.85
N THR A 130 -45.81 24.56 -20.22
CA THR A 130 -45.32 24.60 -21.61
C THR A 130 -45.16 23.20 -22.19
N VAL A 131 -44.62 22.25 -21.42
CA VAL A 131 -44.45 20.85 -21.88
C VAL A 131 -45.73 20.01 -21.79
N GLY A 132 -46.83 20.58 -21.29
CA GLY A 132 -48.12 19.92 -21.19
C GLY A 132 -48.23 18.86 -20.08
N TYR A 133 -47.37 18.92 -19.06
CA TYR A 133 -47.43 18.04 -17.89
C TYR A 133 -47.35 18.84 -16.60
N THR A 134 -48.48 18.96 -15.91
CA THR A 134 -48.61 19.76 -14.69
C THR A 134 -48.60 18.87 -13.46
N PHE A 135 -48.01 19.37 -12.37
CA PHE A 135 -47.97 18.69 -11.10
C PHE A 135 -48.07 19.71 -9.96
N PRO A 136 -48.64 19.32 -8.80
CA PRO A 136 -48.76 20.20 -7.67
C PRO A 136 -47.38 20.51 -7.06
N LYS A 137 -47.22 21.74 -6.56
CA LYS A 137 -45.96 22.24 -5.97
C LYS A 137 -45.44 21.36 -4.82
N ASN A 138 -46.33 20.70 -4.07
CA ASN A 138 -45.97 19.81 -2.98
C ASN A 138 -45.25 18.53 -3.44
N ASN A 139 -45.23 18.21 -4.73
CA ASN A 139 -44.41 17.11 -5.27
C ASN A 139 -42.93 17.47 -5.38
N ILE A 140 -42.56 18.75 -5.23
CA ILE A 140 -41.17 19.20 -5.19
C ILE A 140 -40.67 19.10 -3.75
N ASN A 141 -39.65 18.29 -3.53
CA ASN A 141 -38.93 18.17 -2.27
C ASN A 141 -38.00 19.37 -2.04
N TYR A 142 -37.15 19.67 -3.03
CA TYR A 142 -36.31 20.88 -3.02
C TYR A 142 -36.02 21.34 -4.44
N ILE A 143 -35.66 22.62 -4.57
CA ILE A 143 -35.25 23.22 -5.83
C ILE A 143 -34.11 24.21 -5.59
N SER A 144 -33.06 24.16 -6.41
CA SER A 144 -31.91 25.06 -6.28
C SER A 144 -31.16 25.24 -7.59
N ARG A 145 -30.38 26.32 -7.68
CA ARG A 145 -29.39 26.47 -8.76
C ARG A 145 -28.07 25.81 -8.37
N VAL A 146 -27.52 25.00 -9.26
CA VAL A 146 -26.24 24.30 -9.07
C VAL A 146 -25.28 24.72 -10.19
N PRO A 147 -23.99 24.96 -9.90
CA PRO A 147 -22.99 25.22 -10.93
C PRO A 147 -22.99 24.10 -11.98
N SER A 148 -23.03 24.47 -13.26
CA SER A 148 -22.89 23.52 -14.36
C SER A 148 -21.45 23.53 -14.85
N TYR A 149 -20.89 22.35 -15.10
CA TYR A 149 -19.59 22.22 -15.76
C TYR A 149 -19.65 22.89 -17.14
N ASN A 150 -18.66 23.72 -17.46
CA ASN A 150 -18.53 24.46 -18.74
C ASN A 150 -19.66 25.45 -19.08
N SER A 151 -20.41 25.95 -18.10
CA SER A 151 -21.39 27.02 -18.33
C SER A 151 -21.30 28.10 -17.26
N GLN A 152 -21.39 29.36 -17.67
CA GLN A 152 -21.56 30.48 -16.74
C GLN A 152 -22.97 30.50 -16.12
N GLU A 153 -23.94 29.89 -16.80
CA GLU A 153 -25.30 29.75 -16.28
C GLU A 153 -25.42 28.51 -15.40
N LYS A 154 -25.86 28.70 -14.16
CA LYS A 154 -26.14 27.61 -13.22
C LYS A 154 -27.39 26.84 -13.64
N SER A 155 -27.33 25.51 -13.71
CA SER A 155 -28.51 24.66 -13.92
C SER A 155 -29.48 24.78 -12.76
N ILE A 156 -30.75 24.49 -12.99
CA ILE A 156 -31.75 24.32 -11.93
C ILE A 156 -31.88 22.81 -11.66
N ILE A 157 -31.69 22.39 -10.41
CA ILE A 157 -32.00 21.04 -9.95
C ILE A 157 -33.35 21.06 -9.24
N VAL A 158 -34.26 20.21 -9.70
CA VAL A 158 -35.56 19.98 -9.08
C VAL A 158 -35.59 18.55 -8.54
N SER A 159 -35.76 18.40 -7.22
CA SER A 159 -35.92 17.10 -6.59
C SER A 159 -37.40 16.82 -6.35
N PHE A 160 -37.89 15.68 -6.84
CA PHE A 160 -39.27 15.26 -6.66
C PHE A 160 -39.41 14.28 -5.50
N LEU A 161 -40.55 14.30 -4.81
CA LEU A 161 -40.89 13.30 -3.79
C LEU A 161 -41.18 11.93 -4.42
N ASN A 162 -41.73 11.92 -5.63
CA ASN A 162 -42.14 10.70 -6.32
C ASN A 162 -41.42 10.58 -7.67
N ARG A 163 -40.78 9.42 -7.89
CA ARG A 163 -40.07 9.10 -9.13
C ARG A 163 -40.99 9.16 -10.35
N TYR A 164 -42.25 8.72 -10.25
CA TYR A 164 -43.16 8.73 -11.40
C TYR A 164 -43.41 10.15 -11.93
N VAL A 165 -43.57 11.13 -11.03
CA VAL A 165 -43.72 12.54 -11.42
C VAL A 165 -42.47 13.05 -12.15
N LYS A 166 -41.28 12.64 -11.70
CA LYS A 166 -40.01 12.96 -12.37
C LYS A 166 -39.98 12.39 -13.80
N GLU A 167 -40.24 11.09 -13.94
CA GLU A 167 -40.15 10.39 -15.23
C GLU A 167 -41.18 10.92 -16.23
N ASP A 168 -42.42 11.16 -15.80
CA ASP A 168 -43.48 11.72 -16.65
C ASP A 168 -43.15 13.14 -17.11
N PHE A 169 -42.62 13.98 -16.20
CA PHE A 169 -42.20 15.34 -16.54
C PHE A 169 -41.05 15.35 -17.56
N ILE A 170 -40.03 14.50 -17.37
CA ILE A 170 -38.94 14.33 -18.36
C ILE A 170 -39.50 13.82 -19.69
N ALA A 171 -40.42 12.86 -19.68
CA ALA A 171 -41.02 12.30 -20.89
C ALA A 171 -41.79 13.37 -21.66
N ALA A 172 -42.60 14.18 -20.99
CA ALA A 172 -43.33 15.29 -21.58
C ALA A 172 -42.37 16.32 -22.21
N ALA A 173 -41.29 16.69 -21.51
CA ALA A 173 -40.28 17.60 -22.03
C ALA A 173 -39.55 17.04 -23.27
N ARG A 174 -39.29 15.73 -23.32
CA ARG A 174 -38.71 15.06 -24.51
C ARG A 174 -39.65 15.09 -25.71
N VAL A 175 -40.95 14.91 -25.50
CA VAL A 175 -41.97 14.97 -26.56
C VAL A 175 -42.10 16.37 -27.16
N PHE A 176 -41.93 17.42 -26.35
CA PHE A 176 -41.98 18.82 -26.80
C PHE A 176 -40.83 19.20 -27.78
N LYS A 177 -39.74 18.41 -27.83
CA LYS A 177 -38.54 18.52 -28.70
C LYS A 177 -37.67 19.76 -28.53
N VAL A 178 -38.22 20.98 -28.58
CA VAL A 178 -37.44 22.23 -28.56
C VAL A 178 -38.06 23.21 -27.57
N LEU A 179 -37.42 23.36 -26.41
CA LEU A 179 -37.72 24.40 -25.43
C LEU A 179 -36.72 25.54 -25.58
N LYS A 180 -37.19 26.78 -25.60
CA LYS A 180 -36.37 27.99 -25.59
C LYS A 180 -36.68 28.84 -24.37
N ALA A 181 -35.73 29.69 -23.97
CA ALA A 181 -35.93 30.60 -22.85
C ALA A 181 -37.08 31.59 -23.09
N GLU A 182 -37.34 31.97 -24.34
CA GLU A 182 -38.54 32.72 -24.76
C GLU A 182 -39.85 32.06 -24.31
N ASP A 183 -39.96 30.73 -24.35
CA ASP A 183 -41.15 29.97 -23.95
C ASP A 183 -41.43 30.07 -22.44
N LEU A 184 -40.42 30.47 -21.65
CA LEU A 184 -40.55 30.73 -20.21
C LEU A 184 -40.67 32.23 -19.89
N GLY A 185 -40.73 33.09 -20.92
CA GLY A 185 -40.84 34.55 -20.80
C GLY A 185 -39.50 35.28 -20.68
N PHE A 186 -38.40 34.69 -21.15
CA PHE A 186 -37.12 35.37 -21.30
C PHE A 186 -37.01 35.92 -22.73
N GLN A 187 -37.55 37.11 -22.97
CA GLN A 187 -37.58 37.72 -24.31
C GLN A 187 -36.19 38.11 -24.84
N ASP A 188 -35.22 38.34 -23.95
CA ASP A 188 -33.85 38.74 -24.32
C ASP A 188 -32.92 37.54 -24.60
N SER A 189 -33.42 36.31 -24.53
CA SER A 189 -32.61 35.10 -24.74
C SER A 189 -33.36 34.05 -25.56
N SER A 190 -32.80 33.69 -26.70
CA SER A 190 -33.27 32.60 -27.57
C SER A 190 -32.61 31.25 -27.25
N GLN A 191 -31.93 31.17 -26.10
CA GLN A 191 -31.17 29.99 -25.71
C GLN A 191 -32.07 28.77 -25.52
N ARG A 192 -31.58 27.60 -25.95
CA ARG A 192 -32.28 26.33 -25.80
C ARG A 192 -32.21 25.83 -24.35
N ILE A 193 -33.35 25.40 -23.85
CA ILE A 193 -33.52 24.78 -22.53
C ILE A 193 -33.52 23.26 -22.71
N TYR A 194 -32.84 22.58 -21.79
CA TYR A 194 -32.79 21.12 -21.73
C TYR A 194 -33.30 20.63 -20.39
N VAL A 195 -34.13 19.60 -20.41
CA VAL A 195 -34.65 18.92 -19.21
C VAL A 195 -34.10 17.49 -19.22
N ASN A 196 -33.20 17.20 -18.29
CA ASN A 196 -32.44 15.95 -18.25
C ASN A 196 -32.63 15.24 -16.91
N ASP A 197 -32.42 13.92 -16.93
CA ASP A 197 -32.27 13.15 -15.70
C ASP A 197 -30.94 13.52 -15.03
N HIS A 198 -30.94 13.71 -13.71
CA HIS A 198 -29.73 14.03 -12.96
C HIS A 198 -29.12 12.71 -12.48
N LEU A 199 -28.19 12.17 -13.28
CA LEU A 199 -27.46 10.94 -12.96
C LEU A 199 -26.33 11.14 -11.95
#